data_AF-A0A9P4V3D5-F1
#
_entry.id   AF-A0A9P4V3D5-F1
#
_cell.length_a   1.000
_cell.length_b   1.000
_cell.length_c   1.000
_cell.angle_alpha   90.00
_cell.angle_beta   90.00
_cell.angle_gamma   90.00
#
_symmetry.space_group_name_H-M   'P 1'
#
loop_
_entity.id
_entity.type
_entity.pdbx_description
1 polymer ?
#
loop_
_entity_poly.entity_id
_entity_poly.type
_entity_poly.pdbx_seq_one_letter_code
_entity_poly.pdbx_strand_id
1 'polypeptide(L)'
;MAEKDRKSKKRKLLAVVVQQNSKHDHADTDADAIADVEAQIQSEATAGHRKSLPKRSQRGNMDTSQHEAENELAQAKRPGLKNSKAPAEQSSNTIDLESQSELNTSKPSAVFKPTKGRSWTLSIALPGSIINNTKSFPEKTYLAGRIARAAAVFAVDEVIIFDDAPTEIPSYLKPKVPRRDITQKSKAELLRDVAPEDEPWQNPDQFLYHLLSFLETPPNLRETLFRVHPNLAKAGQLPSMDMPHHMRSHEWRQYREGITIASPEPEKRKNKKLNPMEDEAECTFVDAGLAYPVKIPHSIPEETRVTLKFANPDAPPSWPTLSRADVDSLDVQAMSPAAPREEAGYYWGYLTRRAESLSVVYQDCPFEAGYDLTIGTSERGAELSSILPGPVTSKSKDKTAKAGKLPDRFNHLLLVFGGVGGLEPAIVGDPQLKEHLTKDTAGEAFDMWVNLVPNQGSRTIRTEEAVWLGLMGIWDYVQEHGMR
;
A
#
# COMPACT_ATOMS: atom_id res chain seq x y z
N MET A 1 1.42 -42.01 -0.56
CA MET A 1 1.24 -41.96 -2.03
C MET A 1 0.43 -40.74 -2.49
N ALA A 2 -0.71 -40.43 -1.86
CA ALA A 2 -1.59 -39.31 -2.26
C ALA A 2 -0.99 -37.89 -2.18
N GLU A 3 -0.08 -37.63 -1.24
CA GLU A 3 0.52 -36.28 -1.04
C GLU A 3 1.58 -35.92 -2.10
N LYS A 4 2.35 -36.92 -2.58
CA LYS A 4 3.26 -36.76 -3.71
C LYS A 4 2.49 -36.54 -5.03
N ASP A 5 1.37 -37.23 -5.23
CA ASP A 5 0.51 -37.04 -6.40
C ASP A 5 -0.19 -35.67 -6.41
N ARG A 6 -0.56 -35.13 -5.24
CA ARG A 6 -1.17 -33.79 -5.11
C ARG A 6 -0.17 -32.67 -5.38
N LYS A 7 1.05 -32.77 -4.83
CA LYS A 7 2.17 -31.87 -5.19
C LYS A 7 2.52 -31.97 -6.68
N SER A 8 2.42 -33.16 -7.28
CA SER A 8 2.68 -33.35 -8.72
C SER A 8 1.58 -32.79 -9.61
N LYS A 9 0.29 -32.88 -9.24
CA LYS A 9 -0.81 -32.25 -9.99
C LYS A 9 -0.84 -30.74 -9.82
N LYS A 10 -0.58 -30.22 -8.62
CA LYS A 10 -0.44 -28.77 -8.35
C LYS A 10 0.76 -28.18 -9.09
N ARG A 11 1.94 -28.85 -9.07
CA ARG A 11 3.07 -28.48 -9.93
C ARG A 11 2.73 -28.54 -11.40
N LYS A 12 1.85 -29.43 -11.86
CA LYS A 12 1.38 -29.43 -13.25
C LYS A 12 0.41 -28.29 -13.55
N LEU A 13 -0.49 -27.92 -12.64
CA LEU A 13 -1.38 -26.76 -12.84
C LEU A 13 -0.59 -25.44 -12.85
N LEU A 14 0.30 -25.25 -11.86
CA LEU A 14 1.23 -24.11 -11.81
C LEU A 14 2.26 -24.13 -12.94
N ALA A 15 2.81 -25.28 -13.34
CA ALA A 15 3.74 -25.36 -14.47
C ALA A 15 3.06 -25.20 -15.83
N VAL A 16 1.80 -25.59 -15.99
CA VAL A 16 1.03 -25.31 -17.22
C VAL A 16 0.77 -23.81 -17.36
N VAL A 17 0.52 -23.13 -16.23
CA VAL A 17 0.40 -21.65 -16.19
C VAL A 17 1.75 -20.96 -16.44
N VAL A 18 2.85 -21.46 -15.85
CA VAL A 18 4.18 -20.85 -15.98
C VAL A 18 4.88 -21.17 -17.31
N GLN A 19 4.69 -22.35 -17.91
CA GLN A 19 5.39 -22.74 -19.16
C GLN A 19 4.90 -21.98 -20.40
N GLN A 20 3.75 -21.33 -20.37
CA GLN A 20 3.29 -20.49 -21.49
C GLN A 20 4.11 -19.19 -21.64
N ASN A 21 4.89 -18.78 -20.64
CA ASN A 21 5.69 -17.55 -20.67
C ASN A 21 7.21 -17.73 -20.87
N SER A 22 7.75 -18.95 -20.94
CA SER A 22 9.22 -19.16 -21.11
C SER A 22 9.77 -18.89 -22.52
N LYS A 23 9.04 -18.14 -23.35
CA LYS A 23 9.49 -17.68 -24.67
C LYS A 23 9.34 -16.16 -24.79
N HIS A 24 9.97 -15.39 -23.90
CA HIS A 24 10.68 -14.17 -24.28
C HIS A 24 11.57 -13.66 -23.12
N ASP A 25 12.84 -13.51 -23.49
CA ASP A 25 14.02 -12.81 -22.96
C ASP A 25 14.09 -12.23 -21.53
N HIS A 26 15.28 -12.44 -20.94
CA HIS A 26 15.79 -11.96 -19.65
C HIS A 26 16.34 -10.52 -19.72
N ALA A 27 15.92 -9.65 -18.79
CA ALA A 27 16.71 -8.59 -18.15
C ALA A 27 15.91 -7.93 -16.98
N ASP A 28 16.59 -7.63 -15.86
CA ASP A 28 16.21 -6.81 -14.69
C ASP A 28 14.72 -6.51 -14.40
N THR A 29 14.05 -7.37 -13.63
CA THR A 29 12.59 -7.36 -13.43
C THR A 29 12.05 -6.53 -12.26
N ASP A 30 12.90 -6.02 -11.37
CA ASP A 30 12.42 -5.31 -10.16
C ASP A 30 12.25 -3.79 -10.36
N ALA A 31 13.00 -3.20 -11.31
CA ALA A 31 12.85 -1.79 -11.68
C ALA A 31 11.68 -1.57 -12.67
N ASP A 32 11.47 -2.53 -13.57
CA ASP A 32 10.43 -2.46 -14.60
C ASP A 32 9.00 -2.61 -14.04
N ALA A 33 8.82 -3.40 -12.97
CA ALA A 33 7.51 -3.55 -12.33
C ALA A 33 7.03 -2.28 -11.60
N ILE A 34 7.96 -1.48 -11.07
CA ILE A 34 7.66 -0.17 -10.46
C ILE A 34 7.45 0.88 -11.56
N ALA A 35 8.29 0.85 -12.59
CA ALA A 35 8.16 1.72 -13.75
C ALA A 35 6.82 1.50 -14.48
N ASP A 36 6.29 0.28 -14.57
CA ASP A 36 5.00 -0.01 -15.20
C ASP A 36 3.82 0.51 -14.39
N VAL A 37 3.86 0.43 -13.06
CA VAL A 37 2.81 0.98 -12.17
C VAL A 37 2.80 2.51 -12.21
N GLU A 38 3.97 3.13 -12.21
CA GLU A 38 4.11 4.59 -12.33
C GLU A 38 3.84 5.09 -13.76
N ALA A 39 4.23 4.33 -14.79
CA ALA A 39 3.88 4.59 -16.19
C ALA A 39 2.38 4.45 -16.43
N GLN A 40 1.67 3.58 -15.71
CA GLN A 40 0.21 3.50 -15.80
C GLN A 40 -0.45 4.76 -15.22
N ILE A 41 0.04 5.26 -14.08
CA ILE A 41 -0.37 6.55 -13.49
C ILE A 41 -0.03 7.73 -14.43
N GLN A 42 1.11 7.70 -15.11
CA GLN A 42 1.55 8.75 -16.05
C GLN A 42 0.86 8.69 -17.42
N SER A 43 0.53 7.51 -17.93
CA SER A 43 -0.18 7.33 -19.21
C SER A 43 -1.60 7.92 -19.15
N GLU A 44 -2.27 7.75 -18.01
CA GLU A 44 -3.59 8.35 -17.72
C GLU A 44 -3.50 9.90 -17.60
N ALA A 45 -2.34 10.44 -17.21
CA ALA A 45 -2.09 11.88 -17.13
C ALA A 45 -1.94 12.57 -18.50
N THR A 46 -1.64 11.83 -19.57
CA THR A 46 -1.47 12.37 -20.94
C THR A 46 -2.73 12.29 -21.80
N ALA A 47 -3.68 11.40 -21.47
CA ALA A 47 -4.93 11.21 -22.21
C ALA A 47 -5.93 12.39 -22.07
N GLY A 48 -5.72 13.29 -21.09
CA GLY A 48 -6.58 14.47 -20.84
C GLY A 48 -6.42 15.66 -21.79
N HIS A 49 -5.56 15.58 -22.80
CA HIS A 49 -5.31 16.70 -23.73
C HIS A 49 -6.08 16.59 -25.05
N ARG A 50 -7.29 17.18 -25.10
CA ARG A 50 -7.82 17.97 -26.23
C ARG A 50 -9.26 18.41 -25.96
N LYS A 51 -9.44 19.68 -25.55
CA LYS A 51 -10.38 20.65 -26.15
C LYS A 51 -10.26 22.00 -25.45
N SER A 52 -9.79 22.99 -26.21
CA SER A 52 -9.77 24.41 -25.86
C SER A 52 -11.19 24.93 -25.62
N LEU A 53 -11.41 25.67 -24.53
CA LEU A 53 -12.62 26.46 -24.30
C LEU A 53 -12.28 27.97 -24.20
N PRO A 54 -13.16 28.85 -24.70
CA PRO A 54 -12.82 30.23 -25.02
C PRO A 54 -13.00 31.21 -23.84
N LYS A 55 -12.27 32.32 -23.94
CA LYS A 55 -12.32 33.49 -23.02
C LYS A 55 -13.73 34.06 -22.89
N ARG A 56 -14.17 34.35 -21.67
CA ARG A 56 -15.29 35.28 -21.42
C ARG A 56 -14.93 36.34 -20.39
N SER A 57 -15.25 37.57 -20.78
CA SER A 57 -14.91 38.85 -20.18
C SER A 57 -15.79 39.27 -19.00
N GLN A 58 -15.20 40.13 -18.19
CA GLN A 58 -15.67 40.93 -17.06
C GLN A 58 -17.10 41.50 -17.09
N ARG A 59 -17.69 41.59 -15.89
CA ARG A 59 -18.39 42.73 -15.22
C ARG A 59 -18.99 42.16 -13.92
N GLY A 60 -18.85 42.69 -12.70
CA GLY A 60 -18.20 43.88 -12.13
C GLY A 60 -18.91 44.21 -10.80
N ASN A 61 -18.12 44.45 -9.72
CA ASN A 61 -18.36 45.26 -8.50
C ASN A 61 -19.66 45.04 -7.68
N MET A 62 -19.74 45.16 -6.35
CA MET A 62 -18.99 45.69 -5.18
C MET A 62 -19.45 44.79 -3.99
N ASP A 63 -18.76 44.61 -2.87
CA ASP A 63 -18.45 45.65 -1.90
C ASP A 63 -17.44 45.13 -0.86
N THR A 64 -16.59 46.03 -0.39
CA THR A 64 -15.49 45.82 0.56
C THR A 64 -15.83 46.56 1.84
N SER A 65 -15.73 45.91 3.01
CA SER A 65 -15.06 46.47 4.21
C SER A 65 -15.28 45.66 5.50
N GLN A 66 -14.14 45.37 6.13
CA GLN A 66 -13.83 45.50 7.58
C GLN A 66 -14.47 44.48 8.54
N HIS A 67 -13.74 43.52 9.12
CA HIS A 67 -12.67 43.61 10.15
C HIS A 67 -13.05 44.42 11.40
N GLU A 68 -13.08 43.68 12.52
CA GLU A 68 -12.99 44.07 13.95
C GLU A 68 -14.29 44.19 14.77
N ALA A 69 -14.19 43.67 16.00
CA ALA A 69 -15.16 43.63 17.12
C ALA A 69 -16.20 42.49 17.00
N GLU A 70 -16.49 41.63 17.99
CA GLU A 70 -16.36 41.73 19.44
C GLU A 70 -16.13 40.34 20.07
N ASN A 71 -15.25 40.33 21.06
CA ASN A 71 -14.93 39.23 21.95
C ASN A 71 -15.43 39.64 23.34
N GLU A 72 -16.69 39.35 23.69
CA GLU A 72 -17.24 39.55 25.04
C GLU A 72 -18.41 38.58 25.30
N LEU A 73 -18.14 37.39 25.85
CA LEU A 73 -18.93 36.79 26.95
C LEU A 73 -18.33 35.44 27.36
N ALA A 74 -17.53 35.40 28.43
CA ALA A 74 -17.53 34.34 29.45
C ALA A 74 -16.33 34.52 30.41
N GLN A 75 -16.49 35.42 31.38
CA GLN A 75 -15.76 35.34 32.65
C GLN A 75 -16.75 35.14 33.79
N ALA A 76 -16.61 34.04 34.53
CA ALA A 76 -17.11 33.90 35.89
C ALA A 76 -16.05 33.21 36.78
N LYS A 77 -15.21 34.07 37.40
CA LYS A 77 -14.63 34.05 38.78
C LYS A 77 -14.08 32.71 39.33
N ARG A 78 -12.75 32.53 39.44
CA ARG A 78 -11.78 32.90 40.55
C ARG A 78 -11.69 31.84 41.69
N PRO A 79 -10.60 31.71 42.49
CA PRO A 79 -9.35 32.51 42.56
C PRO A 79 -7.99 31.76 42.70
N GLY A 80 -6.94 32.39 42.15
CA GLY A 80 -5.57 32.61 42.68
C GLY A 80 -4.75 31.53 43.38
N LEU A 81 -3.51 31.31 42.91
CA LEU A 81 -2.29 31.28 43.74
C LEU A 81 -1.06 31.66 42.88
N LYS A 82 0.01 32.09 43.56
CA LYS A 82 1.06 33.00 43.10
C LYS A 82 2.23 32.34 42.36
N ASN A 83 2.89 33.15 41.53
CA ASN A 83 4.25 33.04 40.98
C ASN A 83 5.23 32.12 41.73
N SER A 84 5.94 31.27 40.98
CA SER A 84 7.35 30.98 41.27
C SER A 84 8.14 30.76 39.96
N LYS A 85 9.36 31.29 39.96
CA LYS A 85 10.33 31.37 38.86
C LYS A 85 10.87 29.98 38.52
N ALA A 86 11.07 29.71 37.23
CA ALA A 86 11.92 28.62 36.77
C ALA A 86 13.40 29.00 36.96
N PRO A 87 14.25 28.12 37.50
CA PRO A 87 15.68 28.16 37.28
C PRO A 87 16.08 27.15 36.19
N ALA A 88 16.84 27.64 35.22
CA ALA A 88 17.77 26.81 34.47
C ALA A 88 18.87 26.33 35.43
N GLU A 89 19.34 25.09 35.28
CA GLU A 89 20.75 24.76 35.00
C GLU A 89 21.07 23.25 35.12
N GLN A 90 21.82 22.81 34.10
CA GLN A 90 23.03 21.99 34.16
C GLN A 90 22.99 20.48 34.50
N SER A 91 23.55 19.78 33.53
CA SER A 91 24.12 18.44 33.55
C SER A 91 25.01 18.14 34.76
N SER A 92 24.80 16.99 35.39
CA SER A 92 25.89 16.22 36.01
C SER A 92 25.57 14.72 35.98
N ASN A 93 26.55 13.95 35.50
CA ASN A 93 26.55 12.49 35.46
C ASN A 93 26.69 11.89 36.86
N THR A 94 25.76 11.00 37.25
CA THR A 94 26.08 9.88 38.16
C THR A 94 25.04 8.74 38.05
N ILE A 95 25.49 7.64 37.44
CA ILE A 95 25.27 6.20 37.70
C ILE A 95 23.93 5.74 38.33
N ASP A 96 23.22 4.93 37.54
CA ASP A 96 22.27 3.83 37.84
C ASP A 96 21.64 3.70 39.22
N LEU A 97 20.35 4.02 39.28
CA LEU A 97 19.33 3.32 40.06
C LEU A 97 18.05 3.31 39.21
N GLU A 98 17.45 2.13 38.99
CA GLU A 98 16.20 1.92 38.27
C GLU A 98 15.05 2.75 38.91
N SER A 99 14.91 4.00 38.48
CA SER A 99 13.71 4.78 38.75
C SER A 99 12.64 4.30 37.79
N GLN A 100 11.56 3.72 38.32
CA GLN A 100 10.31 3.56 37.59
C GLN A 100 9.88 4.95 37.10
N SER A 101 10.24 5.30 35.87
CA SER A 101 9.78 6.52 35.23
C SER A 101 8.26 6.45 35.17
N GLU A 102 7.57 7.46 35.73
CA GLU A 102 6.11 7.57 35.62
C GLU A 102 5.69 7.37 34.17
N LEU A 103 4.74 6.46 33.95
CA LEU A 103 4.23 6.12 32.63
C LEU A 103 3.64 7.37 31.97
N ASN A 104 4.39 7.97 31.06
CA ASN A 104 3.95 9.16 30.33
C ASN A 104 2.99 8.74 29.20
N THR A 105 1.69 8.88 29.44
CA THR A 105 0.61 8.55 28.48
C THR A 105 0.22 9.71 27.56
N SER A 106 0.98 10.82 27.56
CA SER A 106 0.65 11.99 26.73
C SER A 106 0.89 11.76 25.23
N LYS A 107 1.69 10.75 24.87
CA LYS A 107 1.97 10.34 23.49
C LYS A 107 1.87 8.81 23.37
N PRO A 108 1.48 8.28 22.19
CA PRO A 108 1.52 6.85 21.93
C PRO A 108 2.92 6.29 22.18
N SER A 109 3.04 5.24 22.98
CA SER A 109 4.30 4.55 23.24
C SER A 109 4.66 3.54 22.15
N ALA A 110 3.67 3.13 21.36
CA ALA A 110 3.82 2.22 20.23
C ALA A 110 4.39 2.97 19.02
N VAL A 111 5.72 3.14 19.00
CA VAL A 111 6.45 3.52 17.79
C VAL A 111 6.98 2.24 17.15
N PHE A 112 6.85 2.12 15.82
CA PHE A 112 7.44 1.02 15.09
C PHE A 112 8.95 0.97 15.36
N LYS A 113 9.42 -0.13 15.96
CA LYS A 113 10.84 -0.36 16.19
C LYS A 113 11.34 -1.34 15.12
N PRO A 114 12.23 -0.91 14.22
CA PRO A 114 12.85 -1.84 13.27
C PRO A 114 13.46 -3.02 14.02
N THR A 115 13.25 -4.21 13.47
CA THR A 115 13.88 -5.43 13.99
C THR A 115 15.09 -5.77 13.12
N LYS A 116 15.40 -7.06 12.95
CA LYS A 116 16.36 -7.46 11.92
C LYS A 116 15.70 -7.34 10.55
N GLY A 117 16.53 -7.23 9.52
CA GLY A 117 16.11 -7.33 8.13
C GLY A 117 15.08 -8.43 7.90
N ARG A 118 14.02 -8.10 7.17
CA ARG A 118 12.89 -8.96 6.86
C ARG A 118 12.91 -9.30 5.38
N SER A 119 13.26 -10.53 5.01
CA SER A 119 13.24 -10.99 3.60
C SER A 119 11.86 -11.49 3.15
N TRP A 120 11.04 -11.98 4.08
CA TRP A 120 9.70 -12.47 3.80
C TRP A 120 8.69 -11.33 3.53
N THR A 121 7.63 -11.65 2.80
CA THR A 121 6.52 -10.73 2.49
C THR A 121 5.16 -11.31 2.87
N LEU A 122 4.23 -10.41 3.21
CA LEU A 122 2.83 -10.69 3.44
C LEU A 122 1.98 -9.89 2.46
N SER A 123 1.33 -10.57 1.53
CA SER A 123 0.40 -10.00 0.56
C SER A 123 -1.05 -10.33 0.95
N ILE A 124 -1.97 -9.40 0.71
CA ILE A 124 -3.41 -9.66 0.79
C ILE A 124 -4.06 -9.47 -0.58
N ALA A 125 -5.03 -10.30 -0.93
CA ALA A 125 -5.86 -10.12 -2.10
C ALA A 125 -7.35 -10.04 -1.72
N LEU A 126 -8.06 -9.07 -2.26
CA LEU A 126 -9.50 -8.90 -2.05
C LEU A 126 -10.16 -8.30 -3.30
N PRO A 127 -11.47 -8.54 -3.54
CA PRO A 127 -12.10 -8.00 -4.72
C PRO A 127 -12.50 -6.54 -4.52
N GLY A 128 -12.36 -5.71 -5.56
CA GLY A 128 -12.79 -4.30 -5.47
C GLY A 128 -14.31 -4.15 -5.41
N SER A 129 -15.05 -5.16 -5.86
CA SER A 129 -16.52 -5.24 -5.78
C SER A 129 -17.10 -4.98 -4.38
N ILE A 130 -16.31 -5.15 -3.31
CA ILE A 130 -16.72 -4.83 -1.92
C ILE A 130 -17.15 -3.36 -1.74
N ILE A 131 -16.62 -2.45 -2.57
CA ILE A 131 -16.99 -1.04 -2.59
C ILE A 131 -18.45 -0.85 -2.97
N ASN A 132 -19.06 -1.78 -3.72
CA ASN A 132 -20.47 -1.72 -4.10
C ASN A 132 -21.44 -2.04 -2.96
N ASN A 133 -20.94 -2.52 -1.82
CA ASN A 133 -21.77 -2.77 -0.64
C ASN A 133 -22.28 -1.50 0.03
N THR A 134 -21.63 -0.36 -0.23
CA THR A 134 -22.01 0.94 0.29
C THR A 134 -22.58 1.84 -0.81
N LYS A 135 -23.57 2.66 -0.44
CA LYS A 135 -24.35 3.46 -1.39
C LYS A 135 -23.94 4.92 -1.44
N SER A 136 -23.12 5.38 -0.51
CA SER A 136 -22.68 6.77 -0.45
C SER A 136 -21.18 6.86 -0.73
N PHE A 137 -20.77 7.90 -1.45
CA PHE A 137 -19.36 8.16 -1.73
C PHE A 137 -18.50 8.27 -0.44
N PRO A 138 -18.96 8.95 0.63
CA PRO A 138 -18.26 8.94 1.92
C PRO A 138 -18.05 7.54 2.50
N GLU A 139 -19.07 6.68 2.50
CA GLU A 139 -18.94 5.31 3.03
C GLU A 139 -18.00 4.45 2.19
N LYS A 140 -18.02 4.59 0.86
CA LYS A 140 -17.06 3.92 -0.05
C LYS A 140 -15.61 4.32 0.29
N THR A 141 -15.39 5.61 0.47
CA THR A 141 -14.08 6.17 0.84
C THR A 141 -13.63 5.62 2.19
N TYR A 142 -14.52 5.63 3.20
CA TYR A 142 -14.22 5.12 4.53
C TYR A 142 -13.95 3.61 4.54
N LEU A 143 -14.65 2.82 3.72
CA LEU A 143 -14.43 1.39 3.59
C LEU A 143 -13.01 1.08 3.09
N ALA A 144 -12.54 1.78 2.05
CA ALA A 144 -11.16 1.66 1.58
C ALA A 144 -10.15 2.00 2.68
N GLY A 145 -10.42 3.05 3.46
CA GLY A 145 -9.61 3.43 4.62
C GLY A 145 -9.50 2.32 5.69
N ARG A 146 -10.55 1.53 5.91
CA ARG A 146 -10.52 0.39 6.86
C ARG A 146 -9.60 -0.74 6.40
N ILE A 147 -9.55 -1.00 5.08
CA ILE A 147 -8.65 -1.98 4.47
C ILE A 147 -7.20 -1.50 4.58
N ALA A 148 -6.93 -0.27 4.13
CA ALA A 148 -5.61 0.34 4.21
C ALA A 148 -5.07 0.31 5.64
N ARG A 149 -5.90 0.71 6.63
CA ARG A 149 -5.49 0.74 8.03
C ARG A 149 -5.13 -0.64 8.56
N ALA A 150 -5.88 -1.67 8.19
CA ALA A 150 -5.55 -3.05 8.56
C ALA A 150 -4.20 -3.47 7.97
N ALA A 151 -3.99 -3.21 6.68
CA ALA A 151 -2.74 -3.51 5.98
C ALA A 151 -1.54 -2.83 6.68
N ALA A 152 -1.67 -1.56 7.08
CA ALA A 152 -0.62 -0.86 7.80
C ALA A 152 -0.38 -1.34 9.24
N VAL A 153 -1.42 -1.76 9.98
CA VAL A 153 -1.23 -2.30 11.34
C VAL A 153 -0.42 -3.59 11.30
N PHE A 154 -0.70 -4.46 10.33
CA PHE A 154 -0.08 -5.78 10.23
C PHE A 154 1.04 -5.83 9.19
N ALA A 155 1.66 -4.69 8.89
CA ALA A 155 2.85 -4.57 8.03
C ALA A 155 2.78 -5.37 6.71
N VAL A 156 1.60 -5.36 6.07
CA VAL A 156 1.35 -5.99 4.77
C VAL A 156 2.20 -5.31 3.71
N ASP A 157 2.85 -6.07 2.84
CA ASP A 157 3.78 -5.58 1.82
C ASP A 157 3.08 -5.33 0.47
N GLU A 158 1.94 -5.98 0.22
CA GLU A 158 1.20 -5.86 -1.03
C GLU A 158 -0.30 -5.99 -0.82
N VAL A 159 -1.10 -5.13 -1.44
CA VAL A 159 -2.55 -5.21 -1.48
C VAL A 159 -3.02 -5.36 -2.93
N ILE A 160 -3.63 -6.50 -3.23
CA ILE A 160 -4.04 -6.88 -4.58
C ILE A 160 -5.55 -6.78 -4.69
N ILE A 161 -6.02 -6.00 -5.66
CA ILE A 161 -7.42 -5.79 -5.96
C ILE A 161 -7.77 -6.58 -7.21
N PHE A 162 -8.56 -7.64 -7.06
CA PHE A 162 -8.94 -8.48 -8.19
C PHE A 162 -10.39 -8.30 -8.60
N ASP A 163 -10.69 -8.50 -9.88
CA ASP A 163 -12.07 -8.57 -10.36
C ASP A 163 -12.65 -9.96 -10.06
N ASP A 164 -13.69 -10.05 -9.22
CA ASP A 164 -14.37 -11.31 -8.86
C ASP A 164 -15.46 -11.73 -9.87
N ALA A 165 -15.70 -10.94 -10.91
CA ALA A 165 -16.63 -11.24 -11.99
C ALA A 165 -16.06 -10.81 -13.35
N PRO A 166 -14.89 -11.33 -13.76
CA PRO A 166 -14.12 -10.81 -14.90
C PRO A 166 -14.80 -10.99 -16.26
N THR A 167 -15.69 -11.99 -16.38
CA THR A 167 -16.46 -12.24 -17.60
C THR A 167 -17.83 -11.55 -17.63
N GLU A 168 -18.28 -10.97 -16.52
CA GLU A 168 -19.61 -10.36 -16.42
C GLU A 168 -19.55 -8.87 -16.76
N ILE A 169 -19.96 -8.52 -17.99
CA ILE A 169 -20.05 -7.11 -18.41
C ILE A 169 -21.22 -6.42 -17.68
N PRO A 170 -20.96 -5.37 -16.88
CA PRO A 170 -21.99 -4.69 -16.12
C PRO A 170 -23.08 -4.07 -17.00
N SER A 171 -24.32 -4.08 -16.50
CA SER A 171 -25.49 -3.63 -17.26
C SER A 171 -25.43 -2.16 -17.68
N TYR A 172 -24.79 -1.29 -16.90
CA TYR A 172 -24.64 0.14 -17.20
C TYR A 172 -23.69 0.43 -18.37
N LEU A 173 -22.77 -0.49 -18.70
CA LEU A 173 -21.87 -0.34 -19.86
C LEU A 173 -22.54 -0.74 -21.17
N LYS A 174 -23.46 -1.72 -21.14
CA LYS A 174 -24.10 -2.28 -22.35
C LYS A 174 -24.76 -1.22 -23.27
N PRO A 175 -25.40 -0.15 -22.76
CA PRO A 175 -25.95 0.91 -23.59
C PRO A 175 -24.90 1.91 -24.10
N LYS A 176 -23.79 2.09 -23.39
CA LYS A 176 -22.75 3.08 -23.69
C LYS A 176 -21.70 2.55 -24.69
N VAL A 177 -21.51 1.23 -24.74
CA VAL A 177 -20.49 0.56 -25.54
C VAL A 177 -21.09 -0.01 -26.85
N PRO A 178 -20.43 0.14 -28.01
CA PRO A 178 -20.88 -0.48 -29.25
C PRO A 178 -21.00 -2.01 -29.11
N ARG A 179 -22.04 -2.61 -29.70
CA ARG A 179 -22.25 -4.07 -29.62
C ARG A 179 -21.04 -4.90 -30.07
N ARG A 180 -20.25 -4.40 -31.02
CA ARG A 180 -19.02 -5.05 -31.50
C ARG A 180 -17.97 -5.16 -30.39
N ASP A 181 -17.81 -4.09 -29.61
CA ASP A 181 -16.81 -4.01 -28.55
C ASP A 181 -17.18 -4.90 -27.37
N ILE A 182 -18.47 -5.05 -27.05
CA ILE A 182 -18.97 -5.98 -26.01
C ILE A 182 -18.52 -7.43 -26.29
N THR A 183 -18.36 -7.82 -27.55
CA THR A 183 -17.93 -9.17 -27.94
C THR A 183 -16.43 -9.30 -28.15
N GLN A 184 -15.70 -8.20 -28.33
CA GLN A 184 -14.30 -8.21 -28.74
C GLN A 184 -13.35 -7.78 -27.61
N LYS A 185 -13.79 -6.91 -26.71
CA LYS A 185 -13.00 -6.38 -25.61
C LYS A 185 -13.29 -7.14 -24.32
N SER A 186 -12.26 -7.31 -23.51
CA SER A 186 -12.37 -7.76 -22.12
C SER A 186 -13.13 -6.74 -21.27
N LYS A 187 -13.68 -7.18 -20.15
CA LYS A 187 -14.31 -6.26 -19.16
C LYS A 187 -13.31 -5.21 -18.68
N ALA A 188 -12.07 -5.60 -18.43
CA ALA A 188 -11.01 -4.70 -17.99
C ALA A 188 -10.75 -3.58 -19.02
N GLU A 189 -10.63 -3.91 -20.31
CA GLU A 189 -10.48 -2.90 -21.37
C GLU A 189 -11.67 -1.94 -21.45
N LEU A 190 -12.90 -2.44 -21.28
CA LEU A 190 -14.09 -1.60 -21.27
C LEU A 190 -14.16 -0.67 -20.05
N LEU A 191 -13.61 -1.10 -18.91
CA LEU A 191 -13.59 -0.33 -17.68
C LEU A 191 -12.51 0.76 -17.65
N ARG A 192 -11.49 0.68 -18.51
CA ARG A 192 -10.46 1.74 -18.67
C ARG A 192 -11.04 3.04 -19.21
N ASP A 193 -12.12 2.97 -19.97
CA ASP A 193 -12.79 4.14 -20.55
C ASP A 193 -13.81 4.79 -19.58
N VAL A 194 -13.94 4.29 -18.34
CA VAL A 194 -14.83 4.88 -17.33
C VAL A 194 -14.25 6.21 -16.86
N ALA A 195 -15.08 7.26 -16.87
CA ALA A 195 -14.66 8.57 -16.41
C ALA A 195 -14.34 8.56 -14.90
N PRO A 196 -13.33 9.31 -14.43
CA PRO A 196 -12.94 9.41 -13.02
C PRO A 196 -14.08 9.64 -12.02
N GLU A 197 -15.07 10.47 -12.37
CA GLU A 197 -16.24 10.77 -11.54
C GLU A 197 -17.20 9.58 -11.37
N ASP A 198 -17.17 8.64 -12.32
CA ASP A 198 -18.03 7.47 -12.37
C ASP A 198 -17.37 6.23 -11.74
N GLU A 199 -16.03 6.22 -11.58
CA GLU A 199 -15.26 5.10 -11.00
C GLU A 199 -15.81 4.56 -9.67
N PRO A 200 -16.23 5.37 -8.68
CA PRO A 200 -16.76 4.84 -7.41
C PRO A 200 -17.98 3.91 -7.56
N TRP A 201 -18.68 4.00 -8.70
CA TRP A 201 -19.91 3.27 -9.01
C TRP A 201 -19.74 2.29 -10.15
N GLN A 202 -18.89 2.62 -11.13
CA GLN A 202 -18.75 1.91 -12.39
C GLN A 202 -17.42 1.19 -12.54
N ASN A 203 -16.39 1.53 -11.74
CA ASN A 203 -15.10 0.84 -11.70
C ASN A 203 -14.56 0.80 -10.26
N PRO A 204 -15.19 -0.01 -9.38
CA PRO A 204 -14.85 -0.05 -7.95
C PRO A 204 -13.41 -0.52 -7.71
N ASP A 205 -12.84 -1.32 -8.60
CA ASP A 205 -11.46 -1.82 -8.52
C ASP A 205 -10.46 -0.67 -8.68
N GLN A 206 -10.68 0.20 -9.68
CA GLN A 206 -9.88 1.42 -9.87
C GLN A 206 -10.07 2.42 -8.73
N PHE A 207 -11.30 2.60 -8.26
CA PHE A 207 -11.58 3.49 -7.13
C PHE A 207 -10.83 3.05 -5.87
N LEU A 208 -10.87 1.75 -5.54
CA LEU A 208 -10.16 1.19 -4.41
C LEU A 208 -8.64 1.30 -4.59
N TYR A 209 -8.12 0.98 -5.78
CA TYR A 209 -6.70 1.10 -6.11
C TYR A 209 -6.18 2.51 -5.86
N HIS A 210 -6.88 3.51 -6.39
CA HIS A 210 -6.50 4.91 -6.23
C HIS A 210 -6.44 5.32 -4.75
N LEU A 211 -7.45 4.96 -3.95
CA LEU A 211 -7.50 5.31 -2.53
C LEU A 211 -6.42 4.60 -1.70
N LEU A 212 -6.13 3.33 -1.99
CA LEU A 212 -5.09 2.59 -1.28
C LEU A 212 -3.69 3.14 -1.59
N SER A 213 -3.40 3.45 -2.86
CA SER A 213 -2.14 4.09 -3.27
C SER A 213 -1.97 5.48 -2.66
N PHE A 214 -3.05 6.28 -2.60
CA PHE A 214 -3.03 7.59 -1.94
C PHE A 214 -2.73 7.48 -0.44
N LEU A 215 -3.34 6.50 0.25
CA LEU A 215 -3.13 6.28 1.67
C LEU A 215 -1.72 5.78 1.98
N GLU A 216 -1.15 4.94 1.12
CA GLU A 216 0.21 4.48 1.28
C GLU A 216 1.23 5.61 1.10
N THR A 217 0.99 6.51 0.15
CA THR A 217 1.94 7.56 -0.19
C THR A 217 2.18 8.52 0.99
N PRO A 218 3.46 8.84 1.33
CA PRO A 218 3.81 9.84 2.35
C PRO A 218 3.13 11.20 2.12
N PRO A 219 2.61 11.87 3.17
CA PRO A 219 1.86 13.11 3.02
C PRO A 219 2.58 14.22 2.24
N ASN A 220 3.90 14.34 2.38
CA ASN A 220 4.71 15.35 1.69
C ASN A 220 4.85 15.10 0.19
N LEU A 221 4.59 13.89 -0.30
CA LEU A 221 4.68 13.55 -1.73
C LEU A 221 3.33 13.59 -2.44
N ARG A 222 2.22 13.67 -1.69
CA ARG A 222 0.87 13.55 -2.25
C ARG A 222 0.51 14.68 -3.20
N GLU A 223 0.91 15.92 -2.90
CA GLU A 223 0.60 17.07 -3.75
C GLU A 223 1.28 16.98 -5.12
N THR A 224 2.46 16.36 -5.18
CA THR A 224 3.22 16.18 -6.42
C THR A 224 2.76 14.95 -7.20
N LEU A 225 2.57 13.81 -6.51
CA LEU A 225 2.21 12.54 -7.14
C LEU A 225 0.73 12.44 -7.53
N PHE A 226 -0.17 13.10 -6.79
CA PHE A 226 -1.60 13.01 -7.03
C PHE A 226 -2.15 14.36 -7.49
N ARG A 227 -2.58 14.41 -8.75
CA ARG A 227 -3.39 15.52 -9.25
C ARG A 227 -4.76 15.53 -8.56
N VAL A 228 -5.44 16.67 -8.61
CA VAL A 228 -6.82 16.79 -8.13
C VAL A 228 -7.71 15.79 -8.86
N HIS A 229 -8.17 14.76 -8.15
CA HIS A 229 -8.93 13.65 -8.72
C HIS A 229 -10.28 13.46 -8.00
N PRO A 230 -11.39 13.15 -8.72
CA PRO A 230 -12.71 12.94 -8.12
C PRO A 230 -12.73 11.89 -7.01
N ASN A 231 -11.98 10.79 -7.15
CA ASN A 231 -11.89 9.74 -6.11
C ASN A 231 -11.37 10.28 -4.76
N LEU A 232 -10.53 11.31 -4.80
CA LEU A 232 -9.91 11.90 -3.61
C LEU A 232 -10.76 13.04 -3.02
N ALA A 233 -11.94 13.31 -3.55
CA ALA A 233 -12.81 14.40 -3.11
C ALA A 233 -13.21 14.32 -1.62
N LYS A 234 -13.16 13.13 -1.01
CA LYS A 234 -13.39 12.90 0.43
C LYS A 234 -12.17 12.31 1.15
N ALA A 235 -10.97 12.50 0.61
CA ALA A 235 -9.73 11.99 1.21
C ALA A 235 -9.53 12.46 2.67
N GLY A 236 -10.07 13.62 3.06
CA GLY A 236 -10.06 14.11 4.45
C GLY A 236 -10.85 13.26 5.46
N GLN A 237 -11.63 12.27 5.01
CA GLN A 237 -12.33 11.31 5.88
C GLN A 237 -11.52 10.02 6.11
N LEU A 238 -10.42 9.84 5.39
CA LEU A 238 -9.58 8.66 5.51
C LEU A 238 -8.80 8.68 6.83
N PRO A 239 -8.54 7.51 7.43
CA PRO A 239 -7.76 7.44 8.66
C PRO A 239 -6.30 7.85 8.41
N SER A 240 -5.64 8.34 9.46
CA SER A 240 -4.19 8.47 9.44
C SER A 240 -3.55 7.08 9.43
N MET A 241 -2.54 6.91 8.57
CA MET A 241 -1.79 5.66 8.44
C MET A 241 -0.58 5.62 9.39
N ASP A 242 0.08 6.77 9.58
CA ASP A 242 1.20 6.97 10.52
C ASP A 242 2.27 5.85 10.42
N MET A 243 2.57 5.45 9.18
CA MET A 243 3.55 4.40 8.88
C MET A 243 4.98 4.93 9.01
N PRO A 244 6.01 4.06 9.14
CA PRO A 244 7.40 4.50 9.30
C PRO A 244 7.93 5.49 8.27
N HIS A 245 7.48 5.41 7.02
CA HIS A 245 7.84 6.34 5.94
C HIS A 245 6.97 7.60 5.89
N HIS A 246 5.90 7.69 6.70
CA HIS A 246 5.09 8.90 6.89
C HIS A 246 5.73 9.82 7.94
N MET A 247 6.98 10.19 7.70
CA MET A 247 7.76 10.95 8.67
C MET A 247 7.19 12.36 8.86
N ARG A 248 7.25 12.82 10.11
CA ARG A 248 7.04 14.23 10.44
C ARG A 248 8.30 15.03 10.16
N SER A 249 8.16 16.34 9.98
CA SER A 249 9.28 17.25 9.68
C SER A 249 10.43 17.24 10.70
N HIS A 250 10.18 16.83 11.94
CA HIS A 250 11.18 16.77 13.01
C HIS A 250 11.72 15.35 13.27
N GLU A 251 11.19 14.33 12.60
CA GLU A 251 11.64 12.95 12.76
C GLU A 251 12.79 12.66 11.79
N TRP A 252 13.86 12.04 12.29
CA TRP A 252 14.98 11.55 11.49
C TRP A 252 14.96 10.03 11.41
N ARG A 253 15.22 9.49 10.22
CA ARG A 253 15.39 8.07 9.94
C ARG A 253 16.44 7.89 8.84
N GLN A 254 17.12 6.75 8.87
CA GLN A 254 18.13 6.39 7.88
C GLN A 254 17.57 6.26 6.45
N TYR A 255 16.29 5.88 6.32
CA TYR A 255 15.62 5.76 5.04
C TYR A 255 14.57 6.85 4.90
N ARG A 256 14.38 7.37 3.69
CA ARG A 256 13.34 8.36 3.38
C ARG A 256 12.78 8.16 1.99
N GLU A 257 11.51 8.46 1.82
CA GLU A 257 10.90 8.59 0.49
C GLU A 257 11.10 10.00 -0.04
N GLY A 258 11.35 10.12 -1.34
CA GLY A 258 11.46 11.40 -2.03
C GLY A 258 10.98 11.32 -3.46
N ILE A 259 10.93 12.48 -4.11
CA ILE A 259 10.61 12.61 -5.53
C ILE A 259 11.71 13.38 -6.25
N THR A 260 12.11 12.90 -7.42
CA THR A 260 13.08 13.58 -8.25
C THR A 260 12.50 14.88 -8.81
N ILE A 261 13.30 15.94 -8.80
CA ILE A 261 12.91 17.27 -9.25
C ILE A 261 13.92 17.82 -10.25
N ALA A 262 13.47 18.77 -11.07
CA ALA A 262 14.35 19.56 -11.89
C ALA A 262 15.43 20.25 -11.05
N SER A 263 16.61 20.42 -11.63
CA SER A 263 17.72 21.11 -10.96
C SER A 263 17.27 22.49 -10.46
N PRO A 264 17.38 22.79 -9.16
CA PRO A 264 16.96 24.07 -8.60
C PRO A 264 17.90 25.23 -9.00
N GLU A 265 19.06 24.94 -9.60
CA GLU A 265 19.94 25.99 -10.14
C GLU A 265 19.47 26.42 -11.53
N PRO A 266 19.26 27.73 -11.77
CA PRO A 266 18.92 28.20 -13.10
C PRO A 266 20.08 27.86 -14.04
N GLU A 267 19.78 27.21 -15.17
CA GLU A 267 20.73 26.99 -16.25
C GLU A 267 21.47 28.30 -16.54
N LYS A 268 22.71 28.43 -16.07
CA LYS A 268 23.61 29.47 -16.54
C LYS A 268 23.93 29.12 -17.98
N ARG A 269 23.09 29.64 -18.91
CA ARG A 269 23.30 29.57 -20.36
C ARG A 269 24.78 29.74 -20.65
N LYS A 270 25.37 28.66 -21.18
CA LYS A 270 26.76 28.51 -21.55
C LYS A 270 27.23 29.71 -22.36
N ASN A 271 27.95 30.61 -21.70
CA ASN A 271 28.87 31.53 -22.36
C ASN A 271 30.23 31.49 -21.63
N LYS A 272 30.71 30.27 -21.38
CA LYS A 272 32.10 30.05 -20.99
C LYS A 272 32.59 28.80 -21.72
N LYS A 273 33.47 29.02 -22.70
CA LYS A 273 34.35 27.98 -23.23
C LYS A 273 35.14 27.44 -22.03
N LEU A 274 34.76 26.27 -21.53
CA LEU A 274 35.55 25.52 -20.54
C LEU A 274 35.94 24.18 -21.15
N ASN A 275 37.16 23.77 -20.82
CA ASN A 275 37.87 22.62 -21.38
C ASN A 275 37.08 21.30 -21.21
N PRO A 276 37.19 20.36 -22.17
CA PRO A 276 36.53 19.06 -22.09
C PRO A 276 37.40 18.09 -21.28
N MET A 277 37.40 18.19 -19.94
CA MET A 277 38.03 17.16 -19.09
C MET A 277 37.65 17.23 -17.61
N GLU A 278 36.36 17.26 -17.28
CA GLU A 278 35.85 16.73 -16.00
C GLU A 278 34.51 16.07 -16.34
N ASP A 279 34.39 14.76 -16.13
CA ASP A 279 33.12 14.05 -16.22
C ASP A 279 32.16 14.72 -15.21
N GLU A 280 31.25 15.58 -15.68
CA GLU A 280 30.12 16.05 -14.88
C GLU A 280 29.30 14.80 -14.55
N ALA A 281 29.62 14.16 -13.42
CA ALA A 281 28.88 13.01 -12.93
C ALA A 281 27.41 13.39 -12.86
N GLU A 282 26.58 12.75 -13.71
CA GLU A 282 25.17 13.02 -13.79
C GLU A 282 24.54 12.87 -12.40
N CYS A 283 23.88 13.92 -11.94
CA CYS A 283 23.31 13.99 -10.61
C CYS A 283 21.84 14.41 -10.68
N THR A 284 21.02 13.79 -9.84
CA THR A 284 19.60 14.11 -9.70
C THR A 284 19.35 14.78 -8.36
N PHE A 285 18.44 15.77 -8.34
CA PHE A 285 17.97 16.40 -7.11
C PHE A 285 16.67 15.72 -6.67
N VAL A 286 16.54 15.49 -5.37
CA VAL A 286 15.41 14.77 -4.78
C VAL A 286 14.83 15.59 -3.63
N ASP A 287 13.53 15.87 -3.70
CA ASP A 287 12.78 16.40 -2.56
C ASP A 287 12.37 15.25 -1.64
N ALA A 288 13.02 15.16 -0.49
CA ALA A 288 12.79 14.14 0.54
C ALA A 288 12.11 14.70 1.80
N GLY A 289 11.42 15.85 1.68
CA GLY A 289 10.77 16.53 2.81
C GLY A 289 11.77 17.15 3.81
N LEU A 290 13.00 17.41 3.36
CA LEU A 290 14.01 18.18 4.11
C LEU A 290 13.90 19.67 3.76
N ALA A 291 14.62 20.54 4.49
CA ALA A 291 14.64 21.97 4.23
C ALA A 291 15.16 22.34 2.83
N TYR A 292 16.02 21.49 2.26
CA TYR A 292 16.56 21.62 0.91
C TYR A 292 16.59 20.25 0.20
N PRO A 293 16.49 20.21 -1.14
CA PRO A 293 16.61 18.97 -1.91
C PRO A 293 17.99 18.32 -1.74
N VAL A 294 18.00 16.99 -1.69
CA VAL A 294 19.21 16.14 -1.61
C VAL A 294 19.74 15.87 -3.01
N LYS A 295 21.07 15.74 -3.14
CA LYS A 295 21.73 15.37 -4.39
C LYS A 295 22.13 13.89 -4.37
N ILE A 296 21.80 13.15 -5.42
CA ILE A 296 22.22 11.74 -5.60
C ILE A 296 23.11 11.57 -6.84
N PRO A 297 24.08 10.64 -6.83
CA PRO A 297 25.02 10.41 -7.93
C PRO A 297 24.45 9.46 -9.00
N HIS A 298 23.16 9.59 -9.30
CA HIS A 298 22.45 8.80 -10.31
C HIS A 298 21.64 9.72 -11.21
N SER A 299 21.39 9.27 -12.44
CA SER A 299 20.55 9.93 -13.42
C SER A 299 19.18 9.26 -13.43
N ILE A 300 18.21 9.87 -12.75
CA ILE A 300 16.84 9.38 -12.63
C ILE A 300 15.89 10.42 -13.25
N PRO A 301 14.89 10.01 -14.06
CA PRO A 301 13.91 10.93 -14.62
C PRO A 301 13.23 11.78 -13.55
N GLU A 302 12.80 12.99 -13.91
CA GLU A 302 12.01 13.86 -13.03
C GLU A 302 10.66 13.21 -12.66
N GLU A 303 10.06 13.66 -11.55
CA GLU A 303 8.76 13.18 -11.05
C GLU A 303 8.71 11.67 -10.73
N THR A 304 9.87 11.06 -10.49
CA THR A 304 10.02 9.65 -10.12
C THR A 304 10.14 9.53 -8.60
N ARG A 305 9.34 8.65 -7.98
CA ARG A 305 9.43 8.38 -6.55
C ARG A 305 10.65 7.49 -6.29
N VAL A 306 11.45 7.85 -5.28
CA VAL A 306 12.68 7.13 -4.93
C VAL A 306 12.79 6.92 -3.43
N THR A 307 13.33 5.77 -3.04
CA THR A 307 13.73 5.47 -1.67
C THR A 307 15.19 5.83 -1.48
N LEU A 308 15.46 6.74 -0.55
CA LEU A 308 16.80 7.22 -0.21
C LEU A 308 17.30 6.52 1.05
N LYS A 309 18.60 6.22 1.07
CA LYS A 309 19.33 5.75 2.26
C LYS A 309 20.46 6.72 2.59
N PHE A 310 20.43 7.23 3.81
CA PHE A 310 21.49 8.05 4.38
C PHE A 310 22.56 7.12 4.96
N ALA A 311 23.84 7.42 4.71
CA ALA A 311 24.94 6.60 5.18
C ALA A 311 24.98 6.50 6.72
N ASN A 312 24.69 7.61 7.40
CA ASN A 312 24.59 7.65 8.86
C ASN A 312 23.12 7.48 9.32
N PRO A 313 22.82 6.49 10.17
CA PRO A 313 21.48 6.33 10.74
C PRO A 313 21.10 7.44 11.72
N ASP A 314 22.08 8.05 12.39
CA ASP A 314 21.84 9.08 13.40
C ASP A 314 21.62 10.45 12.77
N ALA A 315 20.82 11.28 13.45
CA ALA A 315 20.52 12.62 12.99
C ALA A 315 21.78 13.51 13.00
N PRO A 316 21.99 14.35 11.97
CA PRO A 316 23.06 15.34 11.99
C PRO A 316 22.93 16.29 13.19
N PRO A 317 24.02 16.85 13.73
CA PRO A 317 23.97 17.74 14.89
C PRO A 317 23.08 18.98 14.73
N SER A 318 22.92 19.49 13.50
CA SER A 318 22.07 20.64 13.18
C SER A 318 20.59 20.28 12.93
N TRP A 319 20.20 19.01 13.04
CA TRP A 319 18.81 18.56 12.91
C TRP A 319 17.92 19.16 14.01
N PRO A 320 16.68 19.65 13.71
CA PRO A 320 15.98 19.59 12.42
C PRO A 320 16.22 20.78 11.48
N THR A 321 17.02 21.77 11.89
CA THR A 321 17.27 23.00 11.12
C THR A 321 18.53 22.90 10.27
N LEU A 322 18.52 21.98 9.30
CA LEU A 322 19.65 21.78 8.39
C LEU A 322 19.85 22.99 7.46
N SER A 323 21.08 23.47 7.36
CA SER A 323 21.47 24.45 6.34
C SER A 323 21.68 23.78 4.97
N ARG A 324 21.79 24.59 3.90
CA ARG A 324 22.09 24.06 2.56
C ARG A 324 23.39 23.26 2.53
N ALA A 325 24.43 23.78 3.20
CA ALA A 325 25.73 23.14 3.29
C ALA A 325 25.66 21.81 4.07
N ASP A 326 24.81 21.73 5.11
CA ASP A 326 24.59 20.49 5.84
C ASP A 326 23.96 19.43 4.93
N VAL A 327 22.90 19.79 4.17
CA VAL A 327 22.22 18.87 3.24
C VAL A 327 23.15 18.40 2.13
N ASP A 328 23.94 19.30 1.54
CA ASP A 328 24.90 18.96 0.48
C ASP A 328 26.05 18.06 0.97
N SER A 329 26.30 18.03 2.30
CA SER A 329 27.29 17.14 2.92
C SER A 329 26.75 15.76 3.29
N LEU A 330 25.43 15.53 3.19
CA LEU A 330 24.82 14.24 3.48
C LEU A 330 25.21 13.24 2.40
N ASP A 331 25.76 12.10 2.81
CA ASP A 331 25.99 10.96 1.94
C ASP A 331 24.69 10.17 1.79
N VAL A 332 24.11 10.22 0.59
CA VAL A 332 22.77 9.69 0.28
C VAL A 332 22.80 8.93 -1.04
N GLN A 333 22.18 7.75 -1.03
CA GLN A 333 22.06 6.89 -2.21
C GLN A 333 20.59 6.53 -2.45
N ALA A 334 20.22 6.36 -3.72
CA ALA A 334 18.94 5.77 -4.09
C ALA A 334 19.05 4.24 -3.93
N MET A 335 18.05 3.63 -3.32
CA MET A 335 17.99 2.20 -3.01
C MET A 335 16.71 1.58 -3.56
N SER A 336 16.67 0.25 -3.62
CA SER A 336 15.42 -0.48 -3.83
C SER A 336 14.38 -0.11 -2.76
N PRO A 337 13.09 0.04 -3.12
CA PRO A 337 12.02 0.25 -2.14
C PRO A 337 11.88 -0.88 -1.11
N ALA A 338 12.43 -2.07 -1.40
CA ALA A 338 12.48 -3.18 -0.46
C ALA A 338 13.61 -3.04 0.58
N ALA A 339 14.64 -2.22 0.32
CA ALA A 339 15.83 -2.12 1.17
C ALA A 339 15.54 -1.74 2.64
N PRO A 340 14.63 -0.79 2.96
CA PRO A 340 14.29 -0.50 4.36
C PRO A 340 13.77 -1.73 5.11
N ARG A 341 13.00 -2.58 4.43
CA ARG A 341 12.46 -3.83 4.97
C ARG A 341 13.54 -4.90 5.10
N GLU A 342 14.27 -5.16 4.02
CA GLU A 342 15.21 -6.28 3.94
C GLU A 342 16.50 -6.06 4.72
N GLU A 343 16.99 -4.82 4.80
CA GLU A 343 18.25 -4.51 5.48
C GLU A 343 18.02 -4.12 6.95
N ALA A 344 17.02 -3.27 7.19
CA ALA A 344 16.81 -2.62 8.48
C ALA A 344 15.52 -3.06 9.19
N GLY A 345 14.68 -3.91 8.58
CA GLY A 345 13.46 -4.40 9.23
C GLY A 345 12.39 -3.32 9.42
N TYR A 346 12.41 -2.23 8.65
CA TYR A 346 11.34 -1.25 8.62
C TYR A 346 10.11 -1.80 7.88
N TYR A 347 8.92 -1.52 8.40
CA TYR A 347 7.73 -1.55 7.57
C TYR A 347 7.71 -0.29 6.69
N TRP A 348 7.60 -0.44 5.37
CA TRP A 348 7.77 0.67 4.42
C TRP A 348 6.55 0.90 3.53
N GLY A 349 5.36 0.57 4.03
CA GLY A 349 4.12 0.63 3.26
C GLY A 349 3.85 -0.65 2.47
N TYR A 350 2.86 -0.58 1.60
CA TYR A 350 2.45 -1.68 0.72
C TYR A 350 2.42 -1.26 -0.74
N LEU A 351 2.80 -2.16 -1.64
CA LEU A 351 2.48 -1.99 -3.06
C LEU A 351 0.99 -2.25 -3.28
N THR A 352 0.32 -1.43 -4.10
CA THR A 352 -1.06 -1.72 -4.52
C THR A 352 -1.04 -2.21 -5.95
N ARG A 353 -1.72 -3.33 -6.24
CA ARG A 353 -1.79 -3.92 -7.59
C ARG A 353 -3.23 -4.24 -7.97
N ARG A 354 -3.60 -3.99 -9.23
CA ARG A 354 -4.88 -4.46 -9.80
C ARG A 354 -4.64 -5.76 -10.56
N ALA A 355 -5.57 -6.69 -10.45
CA ALA A 355 -5.57 -7.94 -11.20
C ALA A 355 -6.93 -8.12 -11.91
N GLU A 356 -6.90 -8.45 -13.19
CA GLU A 356 -8.13 -8.59 -13.99
C GLU A 356 -8.96 -9.83 -13.61
N SER A 357 -8.43 -10.73 -12.79
CA SER A 357 -9.13 -11.89 -12.24
C SER A 357 -8.30 -12.53 -11.11
N LEU A 358 -8.84 -13.56 -10.44
CA LEU A 358 -8.13 -14.27 -9.38
C LEU A 358 -6.92 -15.08 -9.90
N SER A 359 -6.97 -15.63 -11.10
CA SER A 359 -5.83 -16.31 -11.73
C SER A 359 -4.68 -15.34 -12.01
N VAL A 360 -5.00 -14.12 -12.44
CA VAL A 360 -4.03 -13.05 -12.72
C VAL A 360 -3.28 -12.61 -11.45
N VAL A 361 -3.91 -12.74 -10.25
CA VAL A 361 -3.22 -12.51 -8.96
C VAL A 361 -1.94 -13.34 -8.85
N TYR A 362 -1.97 -14.58 -9.32
CA TYR A 362 -0.84 -15.52 -9.30
C TYR A 362 0.12 -15.35 -10.48
N GLN A 363 -0.39 -14.96 -11.65
CA GLN A 363 0.41 -14.80 -12.88
C GLN A 363 1.31 -13.58 -12.80
N ASP A 364 0.75 -12.46 -12.35
CA ASP A 364 1.46 -11.19 -12.21
C ASP A 364 2.03 -11.05 -10.79
N CYS A 365 2.49 -12.15 -10.20
CA CYS A 365 3.17 -12.12 -8.92
C CYS A 365 4.55 -11.46 -9.09
N PRO A 366 4.90 -10.44 -8.29
CA PRO A 366 6.19 -9.76 -8.42
C PRO A 366 7.37 -10.61 -7.93
N PHE A 367 7.13 -11.76 -7.29
CA PHE A 367 8.17 -12.61 -6.74
C PHE A 367 8.51 -13.73 -7.73
N GLU A 368 9.79 -13.90 -8.07
CA GLU A 368 10.26 -14.93 -9.02
C GLU A 368 9.82 -16.35 -8.61
N ALA A 369 9.82 -16.64 -7.30
CA ALA A 369 9.38 -17.92 -6.76
C ALA A 369 7.84 -18.07 -6.63
N GLY A 370 7.10 -17.00 -6.90
CA GLY A 370 5.68 -16.87 -6.62
C GLY A 370 5.36 -16.83 -5.12
N TYR A 371 4.06 -16.86 -4.80
CA TYR A 371 3.60 -17.08 -3.43
C TYR A 371 3.79 -18.54 -3.04
N ASP A 372 4.69 -18.81 -2.10
CA ASP A 372 4.99 -20.17 -1.65
C ASP A 372 4.01 -20.69 -0.60
N LEU A 373 3.19 -19.80 -0.02
CA LEU A 373 2.09 -20.13 0.89
C LEU A 373 0.85 -19.30 0.58
N THR A 374 -0.25 -19.96 0.18
CA THR A 374 -1.51 -19.29 -0.11
C THR A 374 -2.63 -19.73 0.84
N ILE A 375 -3.33 -18.76 1.44
CA ILE A 375 -4.41 -19.00 2.39
C ILE A 375 -5.67 -18.34 1.85
N GLY A 376 -6.67 -19.15 1.46
CA GLY A 376 -8.00 -18.66 1.11
C GLY A 376 -8.93 -18.68 2.32
N THR A 377 -9.71 -17.61 2.50
CA THR A 377 -10.67 -17.50 3.62
C THR A 377 -12.09 -17.84 3.20
N SER A 378 -12.79 -18.67 3.97
CA SER A 378 -14.20 -19.05 3.75
C SER A 378 -14.79 -19.63 5.03
N GLU A 379 -16.08 -19.41 5.31
CA GLU A 379 -16.75 -20.07 6.45
C GLU A 379 -16.79 -21.60 6.32
N ARG A 380 -16.55 -22.14 5.11
CA ARG A 380 -16.46 -23.58 4.80
C ARG A 380 -15.05 -24.16 5.03
N GLY A 381 -14.08 -23.33 5.42
CA GLY A 381 -12.70 -23.75 5.67
C GLY A 381 -12.49 -24.46 7.00
N ALA A 382 -11.27 -24.97 7.20
CA ALA A 382 -10.82 -25.49 8.49
C ALA A 382 -10.67 -24.34 9.50
N GLU A 383 -10.87 -24.60 10.78
CA GLU A 383 -10.73 -23.59 11.83
C GLU A 383 -9.28 -23.06 11.86
N LEU A 384 -9.11 -21.73 11.92
CA LEU A 384 -7.77 -21.10 11.91
C LEU A 384 -6.85 -21.66 13.02
N SER A 385 -7.38 -21.84 14.24
CA SER A 385 -6.62 -22.41 15.37
C SER A 385 -6.11 -23.84 15.11
N SER A 386 -6.80 -24.61 14.25
CA SER A 386 -6.43 -25.99 13.95
C SER A 386 -5.23 -26.10 13.00
N ILE A 387 -4.96 -25.05 12.22
CA ILE A 387 -3.89 -25.02 11.23
C ILE A 387 -2.62 -24.33 11.72
N LEU A 388 -2.72 -23.47 12.74
CA LEU A 388 -1.58 -22.78 13.33
C LEU A 388 -0.64 -23.77 14.05
N PRO A 389 0.68 -23.55 14.01
CA PRO A 389 1.64 -24.35 14.77
C PRO A 389 1.47 -24.10 16.28
N GLY A 390 0.96 -25.09 17.02
CA GLY A 390 0.82 -25.04 18.48
C GLY A 390 0.62 -26.42 19.12
N PRO A 391 0.72 -26.52 20.48
CA PRO A 391 0.46 -27.76 21.21
C PRO A 391 -1.01 -28.16 21.05
N VAL A 392 -1.22 -29.34 20.47
CA VAL A 392 -2.53 -29.91 20.12
C VAL A 392 -3.33 -30.19 21.40
N THR A 393 -4.24 -29.28 21.79
CA THR A 393 -5.16 -29.53 22.92
C THR A 393 -6.52 -30.05 22.48
N SER A 394 -6.82 -30.05 21.19
CA SER A 394 -8.14 -30.47 20.71
C SER A 394 -8.06 -31.78 19.94
N LYS A 395 -8.54 -32.86 20.59
CA LYS A 395 -9.05 -34.06 19.89
C LYS A 395 -10.30 -33.64 19.10
N SER A 396 -10.13 -32.98 17.96
CA SER A 396 -11.26 -32.74 17.05
C SER A 396 -11.60 -34.06 16.36
N LYS A 397 -12.84 -34.51 16.59
CA LYS A 397 -13.46 -35.71 15.99
C LYS A 397 -14.16 -35.39 14.66
N ASP A 398 -13.86 -34.25 14.04
CA ASP A 398 -14.51 -33.87 12.79
C ASP A 398 -13.79 -34.46 11.57
N LYS A 399 -14.52 -35.34 10.89
CA LYS A 399 -14.12 -36.00 9.63
C LYS A 399 -14.06 -35.04 8.42
N THR A 400 -14.21 -33.73 8.63
CA THR A 400 -14.18 -32.68 7.61
C THR A 400 -12.84 -31.95 7.50
N ALA A 401 -11.93 -32.09 8.48
CA ALA A 401 -10.63 -31.42 8.46
C ALA A 401 -9.60 -32.16 7.58
N LYS A 402 -9.65 -31.91 6.26
CA LYS A 402 -8.61 -32.28 5.29
C LYS A 402 -7.40 -31.32 5.28
N ALA A 403 -7.28 -30.42 6.27
CA ALA A 403 -6.24 -29.40 6.29
C ALA A 403 -5.05 -29.86 7.16
N GLY A 404 -3.84 -29.84 6.58
CA GLY A 404 -2.60 -30.01 7.34
C GLY A 404 -2.31 -28.78 8.21
N LYS A 405 -1.24 -28.82 9.01
CA LYS A 405 -0.73 -27.61 9.67
C LYS A 405 -0.05 -26.69 8.66
N LEU A 406 0.01 -25.40 8.96
CA LEU A 406 0.85 -24.44 8.23
C LEU A 406 2.32 -24.89 8.26
N PRO A 407 3.10 -24.59 7.21
CA PRO A 407 4.52 -24.94 7.16
C PRO A 407 5.32 -24.19 8.23
N ASP A 408 6.47 -24.73 8.64
CA ASP A 408 7.32 -24.07 9.63
C ASP A 408 8.01 -22.81 9.08
N ARG A 409 7.98 -22.60 7.76
CA ARG A 409 8.62 -21.48 7.07
C ARG A 409 7.87 -21.08 5.81
N PHE A 410 7.91 -19.79 5.48
CA PHE A 410 7.48 -19.25 4.18
C PHE A 410 8.34 -18.04 3.78
N ASN A 411 8.35 -17.71 2.48
CA ASN A 411 8.98 -16.51 1.93
C ASN A 411 7.93 -15.46 1.54
N HIS A 412 6.88 -15.84 0.81
CA HIS A 412 5.87 -14.94 0.27
C HIS A 412 4.47 -15.51 0.54
N LEU A 413 3.83 -15.01 1.61
CA LEU A 413 2.49 -15.45 2.00
C LEU A 413 1.43 -14.60 1.31
N LEU A 414 0.45 -15.24 0.70
CA LEU A 414 -0.74 -14.58 0.15
C LEU A 414 -2.00 -14.98 0.93
N LEU A 415 -2.66 -14.01 1.56
CA LEU A 415 -3.95 -14.19 2.22
C LEU A 415 -5.08 -13.61 1.35
N VAL A 416 -5.99 -14.47 0.90
CA VAL A 416 -7.03 -14.12 -0.08
C VAL A 416 -8.40 -14.10 0.55
N PHE A 417 -9.10 -12.98 0.37
CA PHE A 417 -10.44 -12.73 0.89
C PHE A 417 -11.47 -12.68 -0.23
N GLY A 418 -12.66 -13.23 0.04
CA GLY A 418 -13.80 -13.16 -0.87
C GLY A 418 -14.60 -11.88 -0.74
N GLY A 419 -15.43 -11.62 -1.73
CA GLY A 419 -16.46 -10.59 -1.68
C GLY A 419 -17.69 -11.08 -0.92
N VAL A 420 -18.86 -10.50 -1.19
CA VAL A 420 -20.13 -10.85 -0.53
C VAL A 420 -20.49 -12.33 -0.71
N GLY A 421 -20.21 -12.88 -1.90
CA GLY A 421 -20.49 -14.27 -2.24
C GLY A 421 -19.39 -15.26 -1.82
N GLY A 422 -18.35 -14.81 -1.13
CA GLY A 422 -17.14 -15.61 -0.86
C GLY A 422 -16.18 -15.63 -2.04
N LEU A 423 -15.26 -16.60 -2.05
CA LEU A 423 -14.25 -16.80 -3.09
C LEU A 423 -14.74 -17.74 -4.19
N GLU A 424 -15.75 -18.55 -3.91
CA GLU A 424 -16.33 -19.51 -4.83
C GLU A 424 -16.87 -18.87 -6.13
N PRO A 425 -17.57 -17.72 -6.09
CA PRO A 425 -18.00 -17.04 -7.31
C PRO A 425 -16.82 -16.54 -8.14
N ALA A 426 -15.78 -15.99 -7.49
CA ALA A 426 -14.58 -15.51 -8.18
C ALA A 426 -13.87 -16.64 -8.92
N ILE A 427 -13.73 -17.81 -8.30
CA ILE A 427 -13.08 -18.99 -8.89
C ILE A 427 -13.86 -19.53 -10.09
N VAL A 428 -15.19 -19.57 -10.00
CA VAL A 428 -16.03 -20.08 -11.11
C VAL A 428 -16.24 -19.03 -12.20
N GLY A 429 -16.14 -17.75 -11.87
CA GLY A 429 -16.16 -16.63 -12.82
C GLY A 429 -14.85 -16.44 -13.58
N ASP A 430 -13.74 -16.91 -13.01
CA ASP A 430 -12.41 -16.81 -13.61
C ASP A 430 -12.27 -17.70 -14.86
N PRO A 431 -11.81 -17.15 -16.01
CA PRO A 431 -11.69 -17.89 -17.26
C PRO A 431 -10.81 -19.15 -17.19
N GLN A 432 -9.75 -19.13 -16.37
CA GLN A 432 -8.76 -20.20 -16.28
C GLN A 432 -9.10 -21.18 -15.16
N LEU A 433 -9.50 -20.68 -13.98
CA LEU A 433 -9.76 -21.54 -12.82
C LEU A 433 -11.03 -22.38 -13.00
N LYS A 434 -12.05 -21.85 -13.68
CA LYS A 434 -13.33 -22.56 -13.90
C LYS A 434 -13.19 -23.84 -14.73
N GLU A 435 -12.11 -24.01 -15.49
CA GLU A 435 -11.85 -25.22 -16.28
C GLU A 435 -11.47 -26.42 -15.39
N HIS A 436 -11.02 -26.15 -14.16
CA HIS A 436 -10.47 -27.15 -13.25
C HIS A 436 -11.18 -27.21 -11.90
N LEU A 437 -11.85 -26.13 -11.51
CA LEU A 437 -12.44 -25.97 -10.18
C LEU A 437 -13.92 -25.64 -10.25
N THR A 438 -14.65 -26.10 -9.24
CA THR A 438 -16.07 -25.80 -9.03
C THR A 438 -16.25 -25.07 -7.70
N LYS A 439 -17.48 -24.66 -7.36
CA LYS A 439 -17.76 -24.08 -6.04
C LYS A 439 -17.40 -25.01 -4.89
N ASP A 440 -17.64 -26.31 -5.07
CA ASP A 440 -17.38 -27.32 -4.03
C ASP A 440 -15.88 -27.63 -3.88
N THR A 441 -15.09 -27.45 -4.94
CA THR A 441 -13.63 -27.68 -4.95
C THR A 441 -12.82 -26.39 -4.91
N ALA A 442 -13.46 -25.24 -4.69
CA ALA A 442 -12.83 -23.92 -4.66
C ALA A 442 -11.60 -23.85 -3.73
N GLY A 443 -11.66 -24.52 -2.57
CA GLY A 443 -10.54 -24.56 -1.63
C GLY A 443 -9.27 -25.22 -2.17
N GLU A 444 -9.35 -25.99 -3.27
CA GLU A 444 -8.18 -26.60 -3.92
C GLU A 444 -7.30 -25.60 -4.68
N ALA A 445 -7.78 -24.36 -4.91
CA ALA A 445 -6.97 -23.26 -5.44
C ALA A 445 -5.88 -22.78 -4.47
N PHE A 446 -5.98 -23.10 -3.19
CA PHE A 446 -5.12 -22.59 -2.13
C PHE A 446 -4.35 -23.71 -1.43
N ASP A 447 -3.22 -23.38 -0.79
CA ASP A 447 -2.57 -24.31 0.13
C ASP A 447 -3.45 -24.59 1.34
N MET A 448 -4.06 -23.53 1.87
CA MET A 448 -4.93 -23.57 3.04
C MET A 448 -6.28 -22.94 2.76
N TRP A 449 -7.34 -23.55 3.27
CA TRP A 449 -8.72 -23.06 3.18
C TRP A 449 -9.29 -22.91 4.58
N VAL A 450 -9.55 -21.67 5.01
CA VAL A 450 -9.64 -21.35 6.44
C VAL A 450 -10.91 -20.59 6.79
N ASN A 451 -11.57 -21.05 7.85
CA ASN A 451 -12.60 -20.30 8.55
C ASN A 451 -11.94 -19.50 9.68
N LEU A 452 -12.00 -18.17 9.55
CA LEU A 452 -11.40 -17.23 10.50
C LEU A 452 -12.14 -17.19 11.85
N VAL A 453 -13.47 -17.37 11.84
CA VAL A 453 -14.32 -17.27 13.03
C VAL A 453 -15.34 -18.41 13.04
N PRO A 454 -14.94 -19.59 13.53
CA PRO A 454 -15.87 -20.70 13.74
C PRO A 454 -17.01 -20.28 14.68
N ASN A 455 -18.24 -20.71 14.40
CA ASN A 455 -19.42 -20.39 15.19
C ASN A 455 -19.69 -18.87 15.35
N GLN A 456 -19.38 -18.08 14.31
CA GLN A 456 -19.66 -16.63 14.29
C GLN A 456 -21.12 -16.31 14.67
N GLY A 457 -21.30 -15.27 15.49
CA GLY A 457 -22.63 -14.83 15.96
C GLY A 457 -23.43 -14.02 14.92
N SER A 458 -22.77 -13.54 13.86
CA SER A 458 -23.41 -12.92 12.70
C SER A 458 -23.55 -13.94 11.57
N ARG A 459 -24.55 -13.79 10.69
CA ARG A 459 -24.66 -14.64 9.49
C ARG A 459 -23.56 -14.41 8.48
N THR A 460 -23.01 -13.19 8.45
CA THR A 460 -21.96 -12.77 7.53
C THR A 460 -20.91 -11.96 8.26
N ILE A 461 -19.66 -12.10 7.82
CA ILE A 461 -18.54 -11.22 8.17
C ILE A 461 -18.20 -10.46 6.89
N ARG A 462 -18.18 -9.13 6.95
CA ARG A 462 -17.88 -8.31 5.76
C ARG A 462 -16.39 -8.39 5.46
N THR A 463 -15.99 -8.23 4.20
CA THR A 463 -14.59 -8.39 3.78
C THR A 463 -13.65 -7.47 4.58
N GLU A 464 -14.04 -6.22 4.84
CA GLU A 464 -13.21 -5.29 5.62
C GLU A 464 -13.14 -5.62 7.11
N GLU A 465 -14.02 -6.48 7.63
CA GLU A 465 -13.90 -7.07 8.99
C GLU A 465 -13.03 -8.33 8.94
N ALA A 466 -13.22 -9.16 7.91
CA ALA A 466 -12.44 -10.37 7.67
C ALA A 466 -10.94 -10.07 7.51
N VAL A 467 -10.58 -8.96 6.84
CA VAL A 467 -9.18 -8.54 6.70
C VAL A 467 -8.51 -8.34 8.07
N TRP A 468 -9.17 -7.64 9.00
CA TRP A 468 -8.66 -7.48 10.37
C TRP A 468 -8.53 -8.82 11.10
N LEU A 469 -9.55 -9.66 11.02
CA LEU A 469 -9.59 -10.94 11.71
C LEU A 469 -8.54 -11.91 11.16
N GLY A 470 -8.37 -11.94 9.84
CA GLY A 470 -7.41 -12.78 9.15
C GLY A 470 -5.99 -12.38 9.47
N LEU A 471 -5.66 -11.10 9.28
CA LEU A 471 -4.33 -10.57 9.59
C LEU A 471 -3.98 -10.76 11.08
N MET A 472 -4.88 -10.43 11.99
CA MET A 472 -4.68 -10.66 13.43
C MET A 472 -4.45 -12.14 13.74
N GLY A 473 -5.26 -13.02 13.17
CA GLY A 473 -5.22 -14.44 13.48
C GLY A 473 -3.98 -15.17 12.96
N ILE A 474 -3.32 -14.64 11.91
CA ILE A 474 -2.05 -15.19 11.41
C ILE A 474 -0.81 -14.38 11.84
N TRP A 475 -0.99 -13.28 12.55
CA TRP A 475 0.10 -12.33 12.80
C TRP A 475 1.28 -12.96 13.55
N ASP A 476 1.01 -13.68 14.63
CA ASP A 476 2.06 -14.35 15.40
C ASP A 476 2.80 -15.40 14.55
N TYR A 477 2.06 -16.16 13.74
CA TYR A 477 2.64 -17.11 12.81
C TYR A 477 3.56 -16.42 11.79
N VAL A 478 3.11 -15.31 11.18
CA VAL A 478 3.87 -14.52 10.21
C VAL A 478 5.19 -14.03 10.81
N GLN A 479 5.17 -13.50 12.04
CA GLN A 479 6.36 -12.98 12.71
C GLN A 479 7.37 -14.07 13.12
N GLU A 480 6.89 -15.27 13.43
CA GLU A 480 7.72 -16.38 13.89
C GLU A 480 8.28 -17.23 12.74
N HIS A 481 7.50 -17.41 11.67
CA HIS A 481 7.77 -18.39 10.61
C HIS A 481 8.11 -17.75 9.26
N GLY A 482 7.99 -16.43 9.12
CA GLY A 482 8.61 -15.73 7.99
C GLY A 482 10.12 -15.96 8.02
N MET A 483 10.71 -16.46 6.94
CA MET A 483 12.11 -16.92 6.96
C MET A 483 13.07 -15.83 7.49
N ARG A 484 13.87 -16.23 8.49
CA ARG A 484 14.92 -15.44 9.13
C ARG A 484 16.30 -15.79 8.60
#